data_AF-A0A0C9ZH09-F1
#
_entry.id   AF-A0A0C9ZH09-F1
#
_cell.length_a   1.000
_cell.length_b   1.000
_cell.length_c   1.000
_cell.angle_alpha   90.00
_cell.angle_beta   90.00
_cell.angle_gamma   90.00
#
_symmetry.space_group_name_H-M   'P 1'
#
loop_
_entity.id
_entity.type
_entity.pdbx_description
1 polymer ?
#
loop_
_entity_poly.entity_id
_entity_poly.type
_entity_poly.pdbx_seq_one_letter_code
_entity_poly.pdbx_strand_id
1 'polypeptide(L)'
;SGRQGKKRKKRKGKLMGDGLPRLLTGEAFYNRVVEFENAAAEEEVQRENQRKQKESQAEALGAWKVADKEWQQCNKACNETYKTELGNWKAERELA
;
A
#
# COMPACT_ATOMS: atom_id res chain seq x y z
N SER A 1 9.12 14.19 41.31
CA SER A 1 8.21 13.05 41.09
C SER A 1 7.71 13.11 39.66
N GLY A 2 7.67 11.99 38.92
CA GLY A 2 6.99 11.90 37.63
C GLY A 2 7.86 11.59 36.40
N ARG A 3 8.52 10.43 36.35
CA ARG A 3 8.98 9.87 35.07
C ARG A 3 7.77 9.30 34.33
N GLN A 4 7.20 10.05 33.40
CA GLN A 4 6.25 9.48 32.45
C GLN A 4 6.99 8.49 31.54
N GLY A 5 6.70 7.21 31.75
CA GLY A 5 7.27 6.11 30.97
C GLY A 5 6.86 6.23 29.51
N LYS A 6 7.86 6.36 28.63
CA LYS A 6 7.68 6.14 27.18
C LYS A 6 6.95 4.81 26.99
N LYS A 7 5.77 4.83 26.36
CA LYS A 7 5.05 3.63 25.94
C LYS A 7 5.98 2.84 25.02
N ARG A 8 6.64 1.81 25.55
CA ARG A 8 7.47 0.89 24.77
C ARG A 8 6.54 0.20 23.77
N LYS A 9 6.85 0.28 22.48
CA LYS A 9 6.19 -0.54 21.45
C LYS A 9 6.22 -1.99 21.95
N LYS A 10 5.05 -2.63 22.11
CA LYS A 10 4.97 -4.07 22.43
C LYS A 10 5.80 -4.80 21.37
N ARG A 11 6.91 -5.44 21.79
CA ARG A 11 7.72 -6.25 20.87
C ARG A 11 6.85 -7.45 20.46
N LYS A 12 6.72 -7.68 19.14
CA LYS A 12 6.02 -8.87 18.61
C LYS A 12 6.58 -10.13 19.25
N GLY A 13 5.71 -11.07 19.58
CA GLY A 13 6.08 -12.40 20.08
C GLY A 13 6.39 -12.49 21.58
N LYS A 14 6.22 -11.43 22.39
CA LYS A 14 6.36 -11.52 23.85
C LYS A 14 5.04 -11.31 24.58
N LEU A 15 4.65 -12.31 25.38
CA LEU A 15 3.53 -12.25 26.32
C LEU A 15 3.69 -11.08 27.32
N MET A 16 4.92 -10.90 27.81
CA MET A 16 5.33 -9.82 28.71
C MET A 16 6.13 -8.77 27.94
N GLY A 17 5.57 -7.56 27.79
CA GLY A 17 6.12 -6.51 26.93
C GLY A 17 7.46 -5.93 27.40
N ASP A 18 7.85 -6.14 28.65
CA ASP A 18 9.11 -5.70 29.24
C ASP A 18 10.17 -6.81 29.35
N GLY A 19 9.77 -8.08 29.20
CA GLY A 19 10.64 -9.24 29.30
C GLY A 19 11.08 -9.57 30.73
N LEU A 20 10.49 -8.97 31.75
CA LEU A 20 10.78 -9.33 33.14
C LEU A 20 9.91 -10.51 33.59
N PRO A 21 10.47 -11.49 34.33
CA PRO A 21 9.68 -12.51 34.99
C PRO A 21 8.70 -11.84 35.97
N ARG A 22 7.43 -12.22 35.91
CA ARG A 22 6.42 -11.81 36.89
C ARG A 22 5.63 -13.04 37.31
N LEU A 23 5.43 -13.19 38.61
CA LEU A 23 4.49 -14.16 39.13
C LEU A 23 3.09 -13.61 38.90
N LEU A 24 2.37 -14.20 37.95
CA LEU A 24 0.98 -13.91 37.71
C LEU A 24 0.14 -14.96 38.45
N THR A 25 -0.96 -14.53 39.06
CA THR A 25 -1.99 -15.45 39.54
C THR A 25 -2.62 -16.17 38.35
N GLY A 26 -3.16 -17.37 38.55
CA GLY A 26 -3.64 -18.22 37.45
C GLY A 26 -4.61 -17.49 36.50
N GLU A 27 -5.52 -16.68 37.04
CA GLU A 27 -6.46 -15.87 36.24
C GLU A 27 -5.76 -14.77 35.43
N ALA A 28 -4.83 -14.03 36.04
CA ALA A 28 -4.12 -12.96 35.35
C ALA A 28 -3.18 -13.49 34.26
N PHE A 29 -2.58 -14.67 34.48
CA PHE A 29 -1.83 -15.38 33.47
C PHE A 29 -2.72 -15.83 32.32
N TYR A 30 -3.84 -16.49 32.64
CA TYR A 30 -4.80 -16.99 31.65
C TYR A 30 -5.32 -15.87 30.75
N ASN A 31 -5.82 -14.79 31.34
CA ASN A 31 -6.32 -13.64 30.59
C ASN A 31 -5.25 -13.06 29.66
N ARG A 32 -3.98 -13.04 30.11
CA ARG A 32 -2.88 -12.51 29.31
C ARG A 32 -2.50 -13.40 28.14
N VAL A 33 -2.58 -14.72 28.30
CA VAL A 33 -2.37 -15.69 27.21
C VAL A 33 -3.48 -15.52 26.17
N VAL A 34 -4.74 -15.46 26.60
CA VAL A 34 -5.89 -15.24 25.70
C VAL A 34 -5.75 -13.94 24.93
N GLU A 35 -5.39 -12.83 25.58
CA GLU A 35 -5.13 -11.56 24.89
C GLU A 35 -4.02 -11.66 23.83
N PHE A 36 -2.96 -12.42 24.14
CA PHE A 36 -1.82 -12.57 23.24
C PHE A 36 -2.17 -13.42 22.02
N GLU A 37 -2.89 -14.53 22.21
CA GLU A 37 -3.35 -15.40 21.12
C GLU A 37 -4.33 -14.67 20.20
N ASN A 38 -5.30 -13.96 20.78
CA ASN A 38 -6.24 -13.14 20.01
C ASN A 38 -5.51 -12.07 19.19
N ALA A 39 -4.56 -11.35 19.81
CA ALA A 39 -3.78 -10.34 19.10
C ALA A 39 -2.91 -10.93 17.99
N ALA A 40 -2.35 -12.14 18.19
CA ALA A 40 -1.56 -12.83 17.17
C ALA A 40 -2.43 -13.26 15.98
N ALA A 41 -3.63 -13.79 16.24
CA ALA A 41 -4.59 -14.16 15.21
C ALA A 41 -5.06 -12.94 14.41
N GLU A 42 -5.41 -11.84 15.10
CA GLU A 42 -5.77 -10.58 14.44
C GLU A 42 -4.64 -10.04 13.56
N GLU A 43 -3.39 -10.08 14.06
CA GLU A 43 -2.23 -9.61 13.30
C GLU A 43 -2.01 -10.42 12.02
N GLU A 44 -2.19 -11.75 12.09
CA GLU A 44 -2.08 -12.62 10.92
C GLU A 44 -3.15 -12.30 9.87
N VAL A 45 -4.41 -12.13 10.28
CA VAL A 45 -5.50 -11.71 9.40
C VAL A 45 -5.18 -10.36 8.76
N GLN A 46 -4.71 -9.39 9.54
CA GLN A 46 -4.32 -8.07 9.01
C GLN A 46 -3.17 -8.17 8.01
N ARG A 47 -2.16 -9.00 8.29
CA ARG A 47 -1.02 -9.21 7.38
C ARG A 47 -1.48 -9.83 6.07
N GLU A 48 -2.36 -10.83 6.12
CA GLU A 48 -2.89 -11.47 4.92
C GLU A 48 -3.75 -10.50 4.10
N ASN A 49 -4.62 -9.73 4.75
CA ASN A 49 -5.43 -8.70 4.09
C ASN A 49 -4.54 -7.64 3.41
N GLN A 50 -3.49 -7.17 4.09
CA GLN A 50 -2.52 -6.25 3.49
C GLN A 50 -1.78 -6.86 2.31
N ARG A 51 -1.45 -8.16 2.35
CA ARG A 51 -0.83 -8.86 1.22
C ARG A 51 -1.78 -8.87 0.02
N LYS A 52 -3.03 -9.32 0.22
CA LYS A 52 -4.06 -9.37 -0.83
C LYS A 52 -4.31 -7.98 -1.44
N GLN A 53 -4.38 -6.95 -0.61
CA GLN A 53 -4.56 -5.57 -1.08
C GLN A 53 -3.37 -5.09 -1.91
N LYS A 54 -2.13 -5.41 -1.51
CA LYS A 54 -0.94 -5.04 -2.30
C LYS A 54 -0.90 -5.77 -3.64
N GLU A 55 -1.26 -7.05 -3.66
CA GLU A 55 -1.34 -7.84 -4.89
C GLU A 55 -2.36 -7.25 -5.86
N SER A 56 -3.58 -6.96 -5.41
CA SER A 56 -4.61 -6.35 -6.26
C SER A 56 -4.24 -4.96 -6.75
N GLN A 57 -3.61 -4.13 -5.90
CA GLN A 57 -3.09 -2.82 -6.30
C GLN A 57 -1.98 -2.94 -7.35
N ALA A 58 -1.07 -3.90 -7.19
CA ALA A 58 0.02 -4.12 -8.14
C ALA A 58 -0.52 -4.57 -9.50
N GLU A 59 -1.52 -5.45 -9.52
CA GLU A 59 -2.19 -5.90 -10.75
C GLU A 59 -2.89 -4.74 -11.46
N ALA A 60 -3.72 -3.98 -10.73
CA ALA A 60 -4.45 -2.83 -11.30
C ALA A 60 -3.48 -1.76 -11.85
N LEU A 61 -2.40 -1.47 -11.11
CA LEU A 61 -1.38 -0.53 -11.57
C LEU A 61 -0.61 -1.06 -12.79
N GLY A 62 -0.38 -2.37 -12.87
CA GLY A 62 0.21 -3.03 -14.03
C GLY A 62 -0.64 -2.84 -15.28
N ALA A 63 -1.94 -3.20 -15.19
CA ALA A 63 -2.90 -3.02 -16.28
C ALA A 63 -3.01 -1.55 -16.71
N TRP A 64 -3.10 -0.62 -15.75
CA TRP A 64 -3.17 0.81 -16.05
C TRP A 64 -1.93 1.31 -16.81
N LYS A 65 -0.71 0.89 -16.40
CA LYS A 65 0.53 1.29 -17.07
C LYS A 65 0.62 0.80 -18.52
N VAL A 66 0.03 -0.36 -18.83
CA VAL A 66 -0.02 -0.87 -20.21
C VAL A 66 -0.96 0.00 -21.04
N ALA A 67 -2.19 0.21 -20.55
CA ALA A 67 -3.18 1.04 -21.24
C ALA A 67 -2.72 2.50 -21.42
N ASP A 68 -2.04 3.08 -20.41
CA ASP A 68 -1.48 4.43 -20.48
C ASP A 68 -0.40 4.54 -21.56
N LYS A 69 0.47 3.54 -21.70
CA LYS A 69 1.47 3.52 -22.79
C LYS A 69 0.82 3.44 -24.16
N GLU A 70 -0.17 2.58 -24.33
CA GLU A 70 -0.92 2.47 -25.59
C GLU A 70 -1.61 3.79 -25.94
N TRP A 71 -2.29 4.39 -24.96
CA TRP A 71 -2.92 5.70 -25.11
C TRP A 71 -1.90 6.79 -25.51
N GLN A 72 -0.75 6.86 -24.84
CA GLN A 72 0.30 7.82 -25.17
C GLN A 72 0.81 7.65 -26.61
N GLN A 73 0.97 6.42 -27.08
CA GLN A 73 1.38 6.13 -28.45
C GLN A 73 0.34 6.58 -29.47
N CYS A 74 -0.93 6.23 -29.25
CA CYS A 74 -2.03 6.66 -30.11
C CYS A 74 -2.15 8.19 -30.13
N ASN A 75 -2.08 8.84 -28.97
CA ASN A 75 -2.16 10.29 -28.86
C ASN A 75 -1.00 10.98 -29.59
N LYS A 76 0.21 10.43 -29.49
CA LYS A 76 1.37 10.92 -30.25
C LYS A 76 1.12 10.83 -31.75
N ALA A 77 0.63 9.69 -32.25
CA ALA A 77 0.32 9.51 -33.67
C ALA A 77 -0.74 10.51 -34.15
N CYS A 78 -1.84 10.68 -33.40
CA CYS A 78 -2.88 11.66 -33.71
C CYS A 78 -2.34 13.10 -33.73
N ASN A 79 -1.41 13.44 -32.84
CA ASN A 79 -0.80 14.77 -32.82
C ASN A 79 0.13 14.99 -34.02
N GLU A 80 0.84 13.95 -34.47
CA GLU A 80 1.68 14.01 -35.67
C GLU A 80 0.85 14.17 -36.94
N THR A 81 -0.26 13.45 -37.08
CA THR A 81 -1.19 13.63 -38.21
C THR A 81 -1.77 15.04 -38.21
N TYR A 82 -2.27 15.51 -37.06
CA TYR A 82 -2.80 16.86 -36.92
C TYR A 82 -1.78 17.93 -37.33
N LYS A 83 -0.53 17.82 -36.86
CA LYS A 83 0.54 18.77 -37.23
C LYS A 83 0.84 18.76 -38.72
N THR A 84 0.81 17.59 -39.33
CA THR A 84 1.05 17.43 -40.78
C THR A 84 -0.08 18.09 -41.57
N GLU A 85 -1.33 17.78 -41.26
CA GLU A 85 -2.50 18.38 -41.90
C GLU A 85 -2.54 19.89 -41.72
N LEU A 86 -2.25 20.38 -40.51
CA LEU A 86 -2.16 21.82 -40.24
C LEU A 86 -1.05 22.49 -41.06
N GLY A 87 0.10 21.81 -41.24
CA GLY A 87 1.18 22.27 -42.10
C GLY A 87 0.75 22.39 -43.56
N ASN A 88 0.09 21.34 -44.08
CA ASN A 88 -0.43 21.31 -45.45
C ASN A 88 -1.47 22.42 -45.68
N TRP A 89 -2.45 22.55 -44.78
CA TRP A 89 -3.47 23.59 -44.85
C TRP A 89 -2.89 25.01 -44.83
N LYS A 90 -1.86 25.25 -44.00
CA LYS A 90 -1.16 26.54 -43.98
C LYS A 90 -0.46 26.82 -45.31
N ALA A 91 0.20 25.82 -45.90
CA ALA A 91 0.86 25.97 -47.19
C ALA A 91 -0.13 26.24 -48.34
N GLU A 92 -1.27 25.53 -48.35
CA GLU A 92 -2.36 25.78 -49.31
C GLU A 92 -2.92 27.19 -49.19
N ARG A 93 -3.10 27.68 -47.95
CA ARG A 93 -3.61 29.03 -47.69
C ARG A 93 -2.65 30.12 -48.18
N GLU A 94 -1.34 29.94 -48.07
CA GLU A 94 -0.34 30.93 -48.53
C GLU A 94 -0.17 30.94 -50.06
N LEU A 95 -0.61 29.88 -50.75
CA LEU A 95 -0.56 29.77 -52.22
C LEU A 95 -1.85 30.28 -52.91
N ALA A 96 -2.91 30.56 -52.15
CA ALA A 96 -4.21 31.01 -52.63
C ALA A 96 -4.38 32.53 -52.48
#